data_AF-A0A9X7HPG3-F1
#
_entry.id   AF-A0A9X7HPG3-F1
#
_cell.length_a   1.000
_cell.length_b   1.000
_cell.length_c   1.000
_cell.angle_alpha   90.00
_cell.angle_beta   90.00
_cell.angle_gamma   90.00
#
_symmetry.space_group_name_H-M   'P 1'
#
loop_
_entity.id
_entity.type
_entity.pdbx_description
1 polymer ?
#
loop_
_entity_poly.entity_id
_entity_poly.type
_entity_poly.pdbx_seq_one_letter_code
_entity_poly.pdbx_strand_id
1 'polypeptide(L)' 'MKDIVFTLEFDDDIANSRANDYLEQGWTLLHVGTKLIDIHNEQAYYNTTYVVGANQEQYDKYKKELEEDNLSLI' A
#
# COMPACT_ATOMS: atom_id res chain seq x y z
N MET A 1 18.27 9.33 -3.55
CA MET A 1 16.96 8.64 -3.47
C MET A 1 17.04 7.72 -2.27
N LYS A 2 16.01 7.67 -1.41
CA LYS A 2 15.93 6.60 -0.42
C LYS A 2 15.92 5.27 -1.18
N ASP A 3 16.69 4.28 -0.75
CA ASP A 3 16.82 2.97 -1.41
C ASP A 3 15.52 2.17 -1.27
N ILE A 4 14.47 2.60 -1.98
CA ILE A 4 13.18 1.91 -2.01
C ILE A 4 13.36 0.64 -2.84
N VAL A 5 13.08 -0.51 -2.24
CA VAL A 5 13.19 -1.84 -2.86
C VAL A 5 11.84 -2.52 -3.06
N PHE A 6 10.79 -2.01 -2.40
CA PHE A 6 9.45 -2.56 -2.44
C PHE A 6 8.39 -1.47 -2.29
N THR A 7 7.22 -1.69 -2.89
CA THR A 7 6.09 -0.74 -2.84
C THR A 7 4.78 -1.46 -2.57
N LEU A 8 3.90 -0.81 -1.81
CA LEU A 8 2.50 -1.18 -1.66
C LEU A 8 1.62 -0.08 -2.26
N GLU A 9 0.54 -0.49 -2.91
CA GLU A 9 -0.48 0.39 -3.50
C GLU A 9 -1.83 0.10 -2.83
N PHE A 10 -2.55 1.16 -2.43
CA PHE A 10 -3.88 1.06 -1.84
C PHE A 10 -4.85 2.00 -2.54
N ASP A 11 -6.00 1.49 -2.96
CA ASP A 11 -7.02 2.21 -3.73
C ASP A 11 -8.46 1.86 -3.33
N ASP A 12 -8.68 1.27 -2.15
CA ASP A 12 -10.02 0.97 -1.61
C ASP A 12 -10.49 1.99 -0.55
N ASP A 13 -11.67 1.74 0.04
CA ASP A 13 -12.33 2.63 1.01
C ASP A 13 -11.48 2.94 2.26
N ILE A 14 -10.55 2.04 2.61
CA ILE A 14 -9.64 2.21 3.76
C ILE A 14 -8.21 2.55 3.35
N ALA A 15 -7.98 2.87 2.07
CA ALA A 15 -6.64 3.10 1.52
C ALA A 15 -5.84 4.17 2.27
N ASN A 16 -6.49 5.27 2.66
CA ASN A 16 -5.84 6.33 3.43
C ASN A 16 -5.36 5.84 4.80
N SER A 17 -6.22 5.08 5.52
CA SER A 17 -5.86 4.53 6.83
C SER A 17 -4.69 3.57 6.71
N ARG A 18 -4.75 2.61 5.77
CA ARG A 18 -3.65 1.65 5.57
C ARG A 18 -2.36 2.34 5.17
N ALA A 19 -2.42 3.34 4.29
CA ALA A 19 -1.24 4.12 3.95
C ALA A 19 -0.62 4.76 5.21
N ASN A 20 -1.43 5.37 6.09
CA ASN A 20 -0.95 5.95 7.35
C ASN A 20 -0.30 4.91 8.27
N ASP A 21 -0.84 3.70 8.38
CA ASP A 21 -0.25 2.63 9.20
C ASP A 21 1.19 2.29 8.78
N TYR A 22 1.50 2.33 7.47
CA TYR A 22 2.87 2.13 6.97
C TYR A 22 3.73 3.39 7.15
N LEU A 23 3.16 4.59 6.99
CA LEU A 23 3.88 5.84 7.21
C LEU A 23 4.31 6.00 8.67
N GLU A 24 3.48 5.59 9.63
CA GLU A 24 3.82 5.54 11.06
C GLU A 24 4.99 4.59 11.35
N GLN A 25 5.11 3.50 10.58
CA GLN A 25 6.26 2.58 10.60
C GLN A 25 7.49 3.11 9.85
N GLY A 26 7.45 4.35 9.38
CA GLY A 26 8.56 5.03 8.72
C GLY A 26 8.69 4.77 7.22
N TRP A 27 7.70 4.13 6.58
CA TRP A 27 7.68 3.99 5.12
C TRP A 27 7.59 5.36 4.46
N THR A 28 7.95 5.44 3.18
CA THR A 28 7.95 6.71 2.44
C THR A 28 6.73 6.80 1.53
N LEU A 29 5.93 7.87 1.65
CA LEU A 29 4.89 8.18 0.66
C LEU A 29 5.55 8.56 -0.67
N LEU A 30 5.26 7.80 -1.73
CA LEU A 30 5.82 8.02 -3.06
C LEU A 30 4.84 8.71 -3.99
N HIS A 31 3.55 8.40 -3.87
CA HIS A 31 2.52 8.94 -4.75
C HIS A 31 1.15 9.00 -4.07
N VAL A 32 0.38 10.01 -4.43
CA VAL A 32 -1.07 10.10 -4.22
C VAL A 32 -1.68 10.50 -5.55
N GLY A 33 -2.64 9.72 -6.03
CA GLY A 33 -3.23 9.90 -7.35
C GLY A 33 -4.65 9.38 -7.45
N THR A 34 -5.13 9.22 -8.69
CA THR A 34 -6.43 8.63 -8.97
C THR A 34 -6.25 7.36 -9.80
N LYS A 35 -7.06 6.35 -9.52
CA LYS A 35 -7.07 5.08 -10.26
C LYS A 35 -8.48 4.75 -10.68
N LEU A 36 -8.65 4.39 -11.95
CA LEU A 36 -9.91 3.92 -12.50
C LEU A 36 -10.21 2.54 -11.91
N ILE A 37 -11.36 2.40 -11.26
CA ILE A 37 -11.78 1.13 -10.65
C ILE A 37 -12.91 0.45 -11.42
N ASP A 38 -13.75 1.22 -12.13
CA ASP A 38 -14.84 0.68 -12.93
C ASP A 38 -15.30 1.66 -14.03
N ILE A 39 -15.96 1.12 -15.05
CA ILE A 39 -16.74 1.88 -16.03
C ILE A 39 -18.14 1.28 -16.09
N HIS A 40 -19.13 2.01 -15.60
CA HIS A 40 -20.53 1.59 -15.60
C HIS A 40 -21.42 2.65 -16.26
N ASN A 41 -22.25 2.24 -17.23
CA ASN A 41 -23.11 3.14 -18.02
C ASN A 41 -22.34 4.33 -18.63
N GLU A 42 -21.20 4.07 -19.26
CA GLU A 42 -20.31 5.08 -19.86
C GLU A 42 -19.69 6.08 -18.85
N GLN A 43 -19.94 5.90 -17.55
CA GLN A 43 -19.34 6.69 -16.49
C GLN A 43 -18.15 5.96 -15.85
N ALA A 44 -17.03 6.66 -15.76
CA ALA A 44 -15.81 6.18 -15.11
C ALA A 44 -15.84 6.49 -13.59
N TYR A 45 -15.54 5.48 -12.78
CA TYR A 45 -15.45 5.57 -11.33
C TYR A 45 -13.98 5.48 -10.91
N TYR A 46 -13.56 6.42 -10.08
CA TYR A 46 -12.18 6.54 -9.64
C TYR A 46 -12.07 6.51 -8.13
N ASN A 47 -11.06 5.81 -7.63
CA ASN A 47 -10.63 5.92 -6.25
C ASN A 47 -9.34 6.71 -6.14
N THR A 48 -9.09 7.25 -4.95
CA THR A 48 -7.78 7.80 -4.61
C THR A 48 -6.81 6.64 -4.37
N THR A 49 -5.66 6.65 -5.02
CA THR A 49 -4.60 5.66 -4.81
C THR A 49 -3.44 6.26 -4.01
N TYR A 50 -2.89 5.48 -3.09
CA TYR A 50 -1.73 5.80 -2.28
C TYR A 50 -0.64 4.76 -2.54
N VAL A 51 0.58 5.22 -2.84
CA VAL A 51 1.74 4.33 -3.01
C VAL A 51 2.77 4.66 -1.93
N VAL A 52 3.10 3.67 -1.12
CA VAL A 52 4.16 3.75 -0.09
C VAL A 52 5.32 2.84 -0.46
N GLY A 53 6.54 3.30 -0.17
CA GLY A 53 7.78 2.58 -0.45
C GLY A 53 8.53 2.20 0.82
N ALA A 54 9.04 0.97 0.82
CA ALA A 54 9.90 0.43 1.85
C ALA A 54 11.36 0.37 1.39
N ASN A 55 12.28 0.66 2.33
CA ASN A 55 13.67 0.23 2.20
C ASN A 55 13.82 -1.27 2.55
N GLN A 56 15.04 -1.78 2.47
CA GLN A 56 15.31 -3.21 2.72
C GLN A 56 14.87 -3.68 4.11
N GLU A 57 15.19 -2.94 5.17
CA GLU A 57 14.83 -3.28 6.55
C GLU A 57 13.31 -3.37 6.74
N GLN A 58 12.58 -2.39 6.22
CA GLN A 58 11.12 -2.33 6.27
C GLN A 58 10.47 -3.47 5.50
N TYR A 59 11.00 -3.80 4.32
CA TYR A 59 10.50 -4.91 3.53
C TYR A 59 10.78 -6.26 4.19
N ASP A 60 11.94 -6.43 4.81
CA ASP A 60 12.28 -7.64 5.56
C ASP A 60 11.38 -7.83 6.79
N LYS A 61 11.01 -6.76 7.49
CA LYS A 61 9.99 -6.80 8.57
C LYS A 61 8.63 -7.22 8.04
N TYR A 62 8.17 -6.61 6.95
CA TYR A 62 6.89 -6.91 6.32
C TYR A 62 6.78 -8.39 5.89
N LYS A 63 7.83 -8.97 5.32
CA LYS A 63 7.85 -10.40 4.98
C LYS A 63 7.68 -11.29 6.20
N LYS A 64 8.30 -10.97 7.33
CA LYS A 64 8.14 -11.74 8.56
C LYS A 64 6.71 -11.68 9.09
N GLU A 65 6.10 -10.48 9.09
CA GLU A 65 4.70 -10.30 9.49
C GLU A 65 3.75 -11.12 8.59
N LEU A 66 3.99 -11.14 7.28
CA LEU A 66 3.23 -11.98 6.35
C LEU A 66 3.40 -13.48 6.62
N GLU A 67 4.60 -13.93 6.95
CA GLU A 67 4.85 -15.33 7.30
C GLU A 67 4.12 -15.72 8.60
N GLU A 68 4.16 -14.85 9.62
CA GLU A 68 3.48 -15.04 10.90
C GLU A 68 1.95 -15.05 10.78
N ASP A 69 1.38 -14.13 10.00
CA ASP A 69 -0.06 -14.09 9.71
C ASP A 69 -0.52 -15.36 8.99
N ASN A 70 0.25 -15.83 8.00
CA ASN A 70 -0.06 -17.07 7.29
C ASN A 70 0.02 -18.32 8.18
N LEU A 71 0.95 -18.35 9.14
CA LEU A 71 1.08 -19.43 10.13
C LEU A 71 -0.06 -19.42 11.16
N SER A 72 -0.65 -18.25 11.45
CA SER A 72 -1.78 -18.12 12.39
C SER A 72 -3.11 -18.67 11.86
N LEU A 73 -3.19 -18.95 10.55
CA LEU A 73 -4.38 -19.44 9.84
C LEU A 73 -4.41 -20.97 9.68
N ILE A 74 -3.41 -21.69 10.19
CA ILE A 74 -3.26 -23.16 10.13
C ILE A 74 -3.45 -23.76 11.53
#